data_AF-A0A7J7TDH9-F1
#
_entry.id   AF-A0A7J7TDH9-F1
#
_cell.length_a   1.000
_cell.length_b   1.000
_cell.length_c   1.000
_cell.angle_alpha   90.00
_cell.angle_beta   90.00
_cell.angle_gamma   90.00
#
_symmetry.space_group_name_H-M   'P 1'
#
loop_
_entity.id
_entity.type
_entity.pdbx_description
1 polymer ?
#
loop_
_entity_poly.entity_id
_entity_poly.type
_entity_poly.pdbx_seq_one_letter_code
_entity_poly.pdbx_strand_id
1 'polypeptide(L)'
;MSVEADTNGLRRVLDELTLARADLEMQIESLKEELAYLRKNHEEEMHSMRGQVGGDINVEMDAAPGVDLSRILNEMRDQYEKIAEKNRKDAEDWFFSKTEELNREVANNSELVQSGKSEISELRRSVQNLEIELQSQLSMKASLENSLEETKGRYCMQLSQIQDMIGSVEQQLAQLRCEMEQQNQEYKILLDVKTRLEQEIATYRRLLEGEDAHLSSSQFSSGSQSSRDVTSSRQIRTKVMDVHDGKVVSTHEQVLRTKN
;
A
#
# COMPACT_ATOMS: atom_id res chain seq x y z
N MET A 1 -26.97 -38.66 -5.15
CA MET A 1 -27.66 -38.80 -3.85
C MET A 1 -28.79 -37.79 -3.61
N SER A 2 -28.81 -36.59 -4.20
CA SER A 2 -29.96 -35.65 -4.03
C SER A 2 -31.27 -36.20 -4.62
N VAL A 3 -31.24 -36.67 -5.87
CA VAL A 3 -32.45 -37.10 -6.60
C VAL A 3 -33.12 -38.34 -5.96
N GLU A 4 -32.33 -39.25 -5.37
CA GLU A 4 -32.87 -40.41 -4.64
C GLU A 4 -33.48 -40.03 -3.28
N ALA A 5 -32.94 -39.00 -2.62
CA ALA A 5 -33.54 -38.46 -1.41
C ALA A 5 -34.86 -37.74 -1.73
N ASP A 6 -34.89 -36.96 -2.81
CA ASP A 6 -36.09 -36.24 -3.26
C ASP A 6 -37.20 -37.21 -3.70
N THR A 7 -36.86 -38.29 -4.41
CA THR A 7 -37.84 -39.30 -4.84
C THR A 7 -38.40 -40.12 -3.67
N ASN A 8 -37.59 -40.44 -2.65
CA ASN A 8 -38.07 -41.07 -1.42
C ASN A 8 -38.90 -40.12 -0.55
N GLY A 9 -38.56 -38.83 -0.51
CA GLY A 9 -39.37 -37.80 0.14
C GLY A 9 -40.75 -37.67 -0.50
N LEU A 10 -40.81 -37.60 -1.84
CA LEU A 10 -42.08 -37.53 -2.58
C LEU A 10 -42.95 -38.78 -2.39
N ARG A 11 -42.36 -39.99 -2.32
CA ARG A 11 -43.11 -41.20 -1.98
C ARG A 11 -43.72 -41.13 -0.58
N ARG A 12 -42.96 -40.64 0.41
CA ARG A 12 -43.46 -40.49 1.79
C ARG A 12 -44.63 -39.50 1.87
N VAL A 13 -44.53 -38.39 1.15
CA VAL A 13 -45.61 -37.40 1.06
C VAL A 13 -46.83 -37.98 0.36
N LEU A 14 -46.64 -38.82 -0.67
CA LEU A 14 -47.73 -39.51 -1.34
C LEU A 14 -48.45 -40.50 -0.41
N ASP A 15 -47.71 -41.28 0.39
CA ASP A 15 -48.29 -42.21 1.36
C ASP A 15 -49.05 -41.46 2.46
N GLU A 16 -48.49 -40.35 2.95
CA GLU A 16 -49.12 -39.48 3.95
C GLU A 16 -50.41 -38.83 3.42
N LEU A 17 -50.41 -38.36 2.18
CA LEU A 17 -51.62 -37.85 1.51
C LEU A 17 -52.65 -38.95 1.26
N THR A 18 -52.21 -40.18 0.98
CA THR A 18 -53.10 -41.32 0.75
C THR A 18 -53.82 -41.71 2.05
N LEU A 19 -53.11 -41.72 3.19
CA LEU A 19 -53.70 -41.94 4.51
C LEU A 19 -54.68 -40.82 4.89
N ALA A 20 -54.29 -39.55 4.71
CA ALA A 20 -55.17 -38.42 5.00
C ALA A 20 -56.45 -38.44 4.16
N ARG A 21 -56.35 -38.86 2.89
CA ARG A 21 -57.52 -39.06 2.02
C ARG A 21 -58.45 -40.15 2.55
N ALA A 22 -57.91 -41.29 2.98
CA ALA A 22 -58.70 -42.39 3.52
C ALA A 22 -59.44 -41.99 4.80
N ASP A 23 -58.78 -41.25 5.71
CA ASP A 23 -59.40 -40.74 6.93
C ASP A 23 -60.53 -39.74 6.64
N LEU A 24 -60.35 -38.85 5.67
CA LEU A 24 -61.39 -37.91 5.24
C LEU A 24 -62.57 -38.62 4.57
N GLU A 25 -62.33 -39.64 3.75
CA GLU A 25 -63.38 -40.47 3.15
C GLU A 25 -64.21 -41.18 4.23
N MET A 26 -63.57 -41.69 5.29
CA MET A 26 -64.25 -42.30 6.42
C MET A 26 -65.12 -41.30 7.20
N GLN A 27 -64.61 -40.08 7.45
CA GLN A 27 -65.39 -39.02 8.11
C GLN A 27 -66.60 -38.57 7.27
N ILE A 28 -66.44 -38.50 5.95
CA ILE A 28 -67.55 -38.16 5.05
C ILE A 28 -68.64 -39.24 5.13
N GLU A 29 -68.27 -40.51 5.16
CA GLU A 29 -69.25 -41.58 5.23
C GLU A 29 -69.96 -41.63 6.58
N SER A 30 -69.25 -41.43 7.70
CA SER A 30 -69.90 -41.34 9.02
C SER A 30 -70.88 -40.17 9.12
N LEU A 31 -70.54 -39.00 8.56
CA LEU A 31 -71.43 -37.84 8.54
C LEU A 31 -72.67 -38.07 7.67
N LYS A 32 -72.54 -38.82 6.56
CA LYS A 32 -73.70 -39.19 5.74
C LYS A 32 -74.65 -40.14 6.48
N GLU A 33 -74.10 -41.12 7.21
CA GLU A 33 -74.89 -42.02 8.04
C GLU A 33 -75.64 -41.26 9.14
N GLU A 34 -74.99 -40.29 9.80
CA GLU A 34 -75.61 -39.45 10.82
C GLU A 34 -76.75 -38.58 10.23
N LEU A 35 -76.54 -38.00 9.04
CA LEU A 35 -77.56 -37.22 8.35
C LEU A 35 -78.77 -38.09 7.93
N ALA A 36 -78.52 -39.31 7.47
CA ALA A 36 -79.57 -40.28 7.15
C ALA A 36 -80.36 -40.68 8.41
N TYR A 37 -79.68 -40.90 9.54
CA TYR A 37 -80.29 -41.19 10.82
C TYR A 37 -81.18 -40.04 11.30
N LEU A 38 -80.68 -38.79 11.27
CA LEU A 38 -81.45 -37.61 11.66
C LEU A 38 -82.70 -37.41 10.80
N ARG A 39 -82.58 -37.59 9.47
CA ARG A 39 -83.73 -37.48 8.56
C ARG A 39 -84.80 -38.51 8.88
N LYS A 40 -84.40 -39.76 9.10
CA LYS A 40 -85.33 -40.83 9.46
C LYS A 40 -86.02 -40.55 10.79
N ASN A 41 -85.27 -40.10 11.81
CA ASN A 41 -85.84 -39.74 13.10
C ASN A 41 -86.84 -38.58 12.97
N HIS A 42 -86.50 -37.56 12.18
CA HIS A 42 -87.41 -36.45 11.93
C HIS A 42 -88.67 -36.88 11.17
N GLU A 43 -88.57 -37.78 10.20
CA GLU A 43 -89.74 -38.35 9.52
C GLU A 43 -90.63 -39.14 10.48
N GLU A 44 -90.06 -39.94 11.38
CA GLU A 44 -90.79 -40.69 12.41
C GLU A 44 -91.47 -39.75 13.42
N GLU A 45 -90.78 -38.71 13.89
CA GLU A 45 -91.35 -37.68 14.77
C GLU A 45 -92.48 -36.92 14.07
N MET A 46 -92.30 -36.51 12.81
CA MET A 46 -93.34 -35.84 12.04
C MET A 46 -94.53 -36.75 11.77
N HIS A 47 -94.33 -38.06 11.56
CA HIS A 47 -95.41 -39.03 11.47
C HIS A 47 -96.18 -39.18 12.79
N SER A 48 -95.46 -39.26 13.92
CA SER A 48 -96.06 -39.32 15.25
C SER A 48 -96.87 -38.07 15.57
N MET A 49 -96.33 -36.88 15.26
CA MET A 49 -96.99 -35.60 15.47
C MET A 49 -98.20 -35.42 14.55
N ARG A 50 -98.13 -35.87 13.29
CA ARG A 50 -99.27 -35.87 12.37
C ARG A 50 -100.39 -36.80 12.84
N GLY A 51 -100.08 -37.88 13.55
CA GLY A 51 -101.08 -38.74 14.21
C GLY A 51 -101.76 -38.08 15.41
N GLN A 52 -101.10 -37.13 16.06
CA GLN A 52 -101.57 -36.47 17.29
C GLN A 52 -102.34 -35.16 17.05
N VAL A 53 -102.19 -34.52 15.88
CA VAL A 53 -102.84 -33.25 15.52
C VAL A 53 -103.96 -33.46 14.48
N GLY A 54 -104.79 -34.49 14.70
CA GLY A 54 -106.01 -34.75 13.92
C GLY A 54 -107.27 -34.18 14.56
N GLY A 55 -107.20 -32.99 15.18
CA GLY A 55 -108.34 -32.32 15.81
C GLY A 55 -108.44 -30.88 15.34
N ASP A 56 -109.37 -30.62 14.43
CA ASP A 56 -109.77 -29.28 13.99
C ASP A 56 -110.49 -28.57 15.17
N ILE A 57 -109.84 -27.57 15.77
CA ILE A 57 -110.43 -26.73 16.82
C ILE A 57 -110.13 -25.27 16.46
N ASN A 58 -111.12 -24.61 15.88
CA ASN A 58 -111.16 -23.17 15.69
C ASN A 58 -111.49 -22.48 17.03
N VAL A 59 -110.53 -21.73 17.60
CA VAL A 59 -110.74 -20.86 18.78
C VAL A 59 -110.21 -19.47 18.45
N GLU A 60 -111.12 -18.51 18.25
CA GLU A 60 -110.78 -17.10 18.24
C GLU A 60 -110.59 -16.62 19.69
N MET A 61 -109.39 -16.12 20.02
CA MET A 61 -109.04 -15.55 21.32
C MET A 61 -108.60 -14.09 21.14
N ASP A 62 -109.31 -13.19 21.81
CA ASP A 62 -109.10 -11.74 21.88
C ASP A 62 -107.73 -11.39 22.51
N ALA A 63 -106.97 -10.50 21.87
CA ALA A 63 -105.58 -10.17 22.26
C ALA A 63 -105.44 -8.67 22.60
N ALA A 64 -104.99 -8.40 23.82
CA ALA A 64 -104.62 -7.06 24.31
C ALA A 64 -103.46 -6.42 23.50
N PRO A 65 -103.26 -5.09 23.56
CA PRO A 65 -102.34 -4.37 22.67
C PRO A 65 -100.91 -4.89 22.80
N GLY A 66 -100.39 -5.47 21.73
CA GLY A 66 -99.06 -6.08 21.70
C GLY A 66 -97.97 -5.03 21.95
N VAL A 67 -97.01 -5.40 22.81
CA VAL A 67 -95.70 -4.71 22.86
C VAL A 67 -95.20 -4.58 21.43
N ASP A 68 -94.91 -3.34 21.00
CA ASP A 68 -94.49 -3.06 19.62
C ASP A 68 -93.09 -3.63 19.37
N LEU A 69 -93.07 -4.91 19.00
CA LEU A 69 -91.90 -5.72 18.73
C LEU A 69 -91.06 -5.10 17.61
N SER A 70 -91.70 -4.39 16.68
CA SER A 70 -91.07 -3.66 15.58
C SER A 70 -90.10 -2.59 16.09
N ARG A 71 -90.48 -1.87 17.16
CA ARG A 71 -89.63 -0.84 17.78
C ARG A 71 -88.40 -1.44 18.45
N ILE A 72 -88.57 -2.56 19.16
CA ILE A 72 -87.46 -3.26 19.83
C ILE A 72 -86.50 -3.88 18.80
N LEU A 73 -87.02 -4.46 17.72
CA LEU A 73 -86.21 -4.97 16.61
C LEU A 73 -85.42 -3.86 15.91
N ASN A 74 -86.03 -2.69 15.68
CA ASN A 74 -85.33 -1.55 15.10
C ASN A 74 -84.24 -0.99 16.03
N GLU A 75 -84.50 -0.88 17.34
CA GLU A 75 -83.48 -0.45 18.30
C GLU A 75 -82.30 -1.44 18.36
N MET A 76 -82.58 -2.76 18.39
CA MET A 76 -81.55 -3.79 18.30
C MET A 76 -80.74 -3.66 17.02
N ARG A 77 -81.41 -3.40 15.88
CA ARG A 77 -80.74 -3.22 14.59
C ARG A 77 -79.83 -1.99 14.59
N ASP A 78 -80.30 -0.87 15.13
CA ASP A 78 -79.53 0.39 15.24
C ASP A 78 -78.31 0.22 16.17
N GLN A 79 -78.44 -0.53 17.27
CA GLN A 79 -77.33 -0.89 18.14
C GLN A 79 -76.28 -1.74 17.42
N TYR A 80 -76.71 -2.77 16.67
CA TYR A 80 -75.79 -3.60 15.88
C TYR A 80 -75.12 -2.82 14.77
N GLU A 81 -75.83 -1.92 14.10
CA GLU A 81 -75.28 -1.08 13.04
C GLU A 81 -74.22 -0.12 13.59
N LYS A 82 -74.45 0.50 14.76
CA LYS A 82 -73.44 1.30 15.46
C LYS A 82 -72.21 0.48 15.86
N ILE A 83 -72.39 -0.74 16.36
CA ILE A 83 -71.26 -1.61 16.73
C ILE A 83 -70.48 -2.04 15.49
N ALA A 84 -71.16 -2.40 14.40
CA ALA A 84 -70.54 -2.78 13.15
C ALA A 84 -69.77 -1.60 12.53
N GLU A 85 -70.35 -0.40 12.53
CA GLU A 85 -69.71 0.80 12.02
C GLU A 85 -68.51 1.22 12.88
N LYS A 86 -68.63 1.13 14.21
CA LYS A 86 -67.49 1.35 15.12
C LYS A 86 -66.38 0.33 14.86
N ASN A 87 -66.71 -0.95 14.75
CA ASN A 87 -65.73 -2.00 14.48
C ASN A 87 -65.02 -1.80 13.14
N ARG A 88 -65.77 -1.41 12.10
CA ARG A 88 -65.22 -1.06 10.79
C ARG A 88 -64.22 0.10 10.90
N LYS A 89 -64.59 1.17 11.61
CA LYS A 89 -63.72 2.33 11.81
C LYS A 89 -62.47 2.00 12.61
N ASP A 90 -62.62 1.26 13.72
CA ASP A 90 -61.50 0.83 14.56
C ASP A 90 -60.53 -0.07 13.76
N ALA A 91 -61.06 -0.93 12.87
CA ALA A 91 -60.23 -1.73 11.97
C ALA A 91 -59.50 -0.87 10.94
N GLU A 92 -60.20 0.07 10.28
CA GLU A 92 -59.59 1.02 9.33
C GLU A 92 -58.47 1.83 9.98
N ASP A 93 -58.70 2.39 11.18
CA ASP A 93 -57.71 3.16 11.94
C ASP A 93 -56.50 2.29 12.34
N TRP A 94 -56.76 1.03 12.76
CA TRP A 94 -55.68 0.08 13.07
C TRP A 94 -54.84 -0.27 11.84
N PHE A 95 -55.49 -0.55 10.69
CA PHE A 95 -54.78 -0.82 9.43
C PHE A 95 -53.97 0.40 8.96
N PHE A 96 -54.54 1.60 9.09
CA PHE A 96 -53.85 2.82 8.69
C PHE A 96 -52.63 3.07 9.57
N SER A 97 -52.77 2.95 10.89
CA SER A 97 -51.66 3.08 11.84
C SER A 97 -50.55 2.06 11.55
N LYS A 98 -50.89 0.80 11.29
CA LYS A 98 -49.90 -0.24 11.01
C LYS A 98 -49.22 -0.07 9.66
N THR A 99 -49.94 0.41 8.65
CA THR A 99 -49.39 0.73 7.34
C THR A 99 -48.45 1.93 7.41
N GLU A 100 -48.81 2.96 8.17
CA GLU A 100 -47.98 4.14 8.38
C GLU A 100 -46.67 3.79 9.10
N GLU A 101 -46.74 2.95 10.14
CA GLU A 101 -45.56 2.45 10.84
C GLU A 101 -44.64 1.65 9.91
N LEU A 102 -45.19 0.72 9.14
CA LEU A 102 -44.42 -0.06 8.17
C LEU A 102 -43.78 0.84 7.10
N ASN A 103 -44.50 1.84 6.59
CA ASN A 103 -43.96 2.76 5.60
C ASN A 103 -42.82 3.61 6.17
N ARG A 104 -42.96 4.06 7.43
CA ARG A 104 -41.89 4.77 8.15
C ARG A 104 -40.66 3.88 8.34
N GLU A 105 -40.85 2.61 8.70
CA GLU A 105 -39.74 1.66 8.84
C GLU A 105 -39.05 1.36 7.51
N VAL A 106 -39.81 1.19 6.42
CA VAL A 106 -39.27 1.00 5.07
C VAL A 106 -38.48 2.24 4.63
N ALA A 107 -38.99 3.45 4.88
CA ALA A 107 -38.29 4.69 4.57
C ALA A 107 -36.97 4.80 5.33
N ASN A 108 -36.98 4.53 6.64
CA ASN A 108 -35.77 4.54 7.47
C ASN A 108 -34.75 3.50 7.01
N ASN A 109 -35.19 2.26 6.73
CA ASN A 109 -34.31 1.21 6.25
C ASN A 109 -33.73 1.54 4.87
N SER A 110 -34.53 2.13 3.97
CA SER A 110 -34.07 2.63 2.68
C SER A 110 -32.98 3.70 2.83
N GLU A 111 -33.15 4.64 3.75
CA GLU A 111 -32.15 5.68 4.06
C GLU A 111 -30.86 5.08 4.65
N LEU A 112 -30.96 4.12 5.56
CA LEU A 112 -29.82 3.39 6.12
C LEU A 112 -29.05 2.61 5.04
N VAL A 113 -29.76 1.93 4.14
CA VAL A 113 -29.15 1.23 3.01
C VAL A 113 -28.48 2.22 2.06
N GLN A 114 -29.10 3.36 1.80
CA GLN A 114 -28.54 4.37 0.90
C GLN A 114 -27.30 5.05 1.49
N SER A 115 -27.32 5.39 2.78
CA SER A 115 -26.17 5.95 3.50
C SER A 115 -25.00 4.95 3.58
N GLY A 116 -25.29 3.67 3.88
CA GLY A 116 -24.27 2.62 3.83
C GLY A 116 -23.67 2.42 2.43
N LYS A 117 -24.48 2.52 1.37
CA LYS A 117 -23.99 2.49 -0.01
C LYS A 117 -23.08 3.69 -0.34
N SER A 118 -23.41 4.90 0.12
CA SER A 118 -22.53 6.07 -0.07
C SER A 118 -21.23 5.91 0.70
N GLU A 119 -21.27 5.44 1.94
CA GLU A 119 -20.06 5.22 2.76
C GLU A 119 -19.14 4.18 2.10
N ILE A 120 -19.69 3.06 1.61
CA ILE A 120 -18.92 2.07 0.85
C ILE A 120 -18.30 2.70 -0.41
N SER A 121 -19.04 3.55 -1.12
CA SER A 121 -18.53 4.23 -2.32
C SER A 121 -17.40 5.21 -1.99
N GLU A 122 -17.51 5.95 -0.90
CA GLU A 122 -16.48 6.88 -0.41
C GLU A 122 -15.23 6.14 0.06
N LEU A 123 -15.39 5.07 0.84
CA LEU A 123 -14.28 4.21 1.25
C LEU A 123 -13.57 3.60 0.04
N ARG A 124 -14.30 3.13 -0.97
CA ARG A 124 -13.69 2.63 -2.22
C ARG A 124 -12.90 3.72 -2.94
N ARG A 125 -13.43 4.95 -3.04
CA ARG A 125 -12.69 6.08 -3.63
C ARG A 125 -11.44 6.42 -2.81
N SER A 126 -11.54 6.40 -1.49
CA SER A 126 -10.40 6.64 -0.59
C SER A 126 -9.30 5.61 -0.80
N VAL A 127 -9.65 4.32 -0.88
CA VAL A 127 -8.69 3.23 -1.19
C VAL A 127 -8.01 3.46 -2.54
N GLN A 128 -8.78 3.76 -3.59
CA GLN A 128 -8.22 4.04 -4.92
C GLN A 128 -7.27 5.24 -4.90
N ASN A 129 -7.62 6.32 -4.19
CA ASN A 129 -6.75 7.49 -4.04
C ASN A 129 -5.46 7.13 -3.30
N LEU A 130 -5.53 6.35 -2.22
CA LEU A 130 -4.36 5.88 -1.48
C LEU A 130 -3.47 4.95 -2.32
N GLU A 131 -4.06 4.09 -3.15
CA GLU A 131 -3.31 3.25 -4.09
C GLU A 131 -2.58 4.09 -5.13
N ILE A 132 -3.23 5.12 -5.69
CA ILE A 132 -2.59 6.05 -6.64
C ILE A 132 -1.45 6.80 -5.97
N GLU A 133 -1.66 7.32 -4.76
CA GLU A 133 -0.61 8.00 -3.99
C GLU A 133 0.56 7.05 -3.72
N LEU A 134 0.30 5.80 -3.33
CA LEU A 134 1.33 4.79 -3.14
C LEU A 134 2.14 4.54 -4.42
N GLN A 135 1.47 4.40 -5.58
CA GLN A 135 2.17 4.22 -6.86
C GLN A 135 2.99 5.45 -7.25
N SER A 136 2.46 6.65 -7.02
CA SER A 136 3.18 7.91 -7.20
C SER A 136 4.47 7.96 -6.36
N GLN A 137 4.36 7.63 -5.06
CA GLN A 137 5.50 7.61 -4.15
C GLN A 137 6.54 6.55 -4.53
N LEU A 138 6.11 5.37 -4.99
CA LEU A 138 7.02 4.34 -5.49
C LEU A 138 7.77 4.79 -6.75
N SER A 139 7.09 5.46 -7.67
CA SER A 139 7.71 6.06 -8.86
C SER A 139 8.72 7.14 -8.48
N MET A 140 8.34 8.04 -7.57
CA MET A 140 9.23 9.08 -7.04
C MET A 140 10.48 8.47 -6.38
N LYS A 141 10.30 7.48 -5.50
CA LYS A 141 11.41 6.73 -4.90
C LYS A 141 12.34 6.14 -5.96
N ALA A 142 11.81 5.43 -6.94
CA ALA A 142 12.61 4.81 -8.00
C ALA A 142 13.41 5.85 -8.79
N SER A 143 12.81 6.99 -9.13
CA SER A 143 13.51 8.09 -9.81
C SER A 143 14.63 8.70 -8.97
N LEU A 144 14.43 8.86 -7.65
CA LEU A 144 15.46 9.38 -6.74
C LEU A 144 16.60 8.37 -6.56
N GLU A 145 16.29 7.08 -6.43
CA GLU A 145 17.29 6.01 -6.37
C GLU A 145 18.12 5.97 -7.66
N ASN A 146 17.49 6.11 -8.82
CA ASN A 146 18.19 6.15 -10.09
C ASN A 146 19.09 7.40 -10.22
N SER A 147 18.61 8.58 -9.80
CA SER A 147 19.43 9.80 -9.80
C SER A 147 20.60 9.71 -8.82
N LEU A 148 20.40 9.08 -7.66
CA LEU A 148 21.47 8.79 -6.71
C LEU A 148 22.52 7.86 -7.32
N GLU A 149 22.10 6.82 -8.04
CA GLU A 149 23.03 5.89 -8.67
C GLU A 149 23.78 6.54 -9.84
N GLU A 150 23.09 7.35 -10.66
CA GLU A 150 23.72 8.12 -11.73
C GLU A 150 24.77 9.10 -11.19
N THR A 151 24.46 9.82 -10.11
CA THR A 151 25.39 10.75 -9.48
C THR A 151 26.60 10.02 -8.88
N LYS A 152 26.39 8.91 -8.17
CA LYS A 152 27.48 8.04 -7.70
C LYS A 152 28.36 7.55 -8.85
N GLY A 153 27.74 7.06 -9.93
CA GLY A 153 28.45 6.62 -11.13
C GLY A 153 29.30 7.74 -11.73
N ARG A 154 28.75 8.95 -11.85
CA ARG A 154 29.48 10.13 -12.33
C ARG A 154 30.69 10.46 -11.45
N TYR A 155 30.53 10.45 -10.12
CA TYR A 155 31.63 10.70 -9.19
C TYR A 155 32.69 9.61 -9.25
N CYS A 156 32.30 8.34 -9.35
CA CYS A 156 33.22 7.22 -9.52
C CYS A 156 34.06 7.37 -10.79
N MET A 157 33.44 7.77 -11.91
CA MET A 157 34.15 8.05 -13.16
C MET A 157 35.12 9.23 -13.01
N GLN A 158 34.71 10.32 -12.36
CA GLN A 158 35.58 11.48 -12.10
C GLN A 158 36.78 11.11 -11.22
N LEU A 159 36.56 10.31 -10.17
CA LEU A 159 37.63 9.80 -9.32
C LEU A 159 38.60 8.93 -10.10
N SER A 160 38.10 8.02 -10.95
CA SER A 160 38.96 7.20 -11.83
C SER A 160 39.79 8.07 -12.76
N GLN A 161 39.20 9.08 -13.40
CA GLN A 161 39.92 9.99 -14.29
C GLN A 161 41.03 10.76 -13.56
N ILE A 162 40.76 11.23 -12.34
CA ILE A 162 41.76 11.91 -11.51
C ILE A 162 42.87 10.92 -11.13
N GLN A 163 42.52 9.69 -10.75
CA GLN A 163 43.49 8.65 -10.41
C GLN A 163 44.40 8.30 -11.60
N ASP A 164 43.83 8.20 -12.81
CA ASP A 164 44.60 7.97 -14.05
C ASP A 164 45.55 9.14 -14.35
N MET A 165 45.08 10.37 -14.17
CA MET A 165 45.92 11.56 -14.32
C MET A 165 47.06 11.58 -13.31
N ILE A 166 46.80 11.27 -12.04
CA ILE A 166 47.84 11.16 -11.00
C ILE A 166 48.86 10.10 -11.41
N GLY A 167 48.41 8.91 -11.80
CA GLY A 167 49.29 7.82 -12.24
C GLY A 167 50.16 8.22 -13.43
N SER A 168 49.60 8.95 -14.41
CA SER A 168 50.37 9.44 -15.56
C SER A 168 51.47 10.43 -15.16
N VAL A 169 51.19 11.34 -14.21
CA VAL A 169 52.17 12.32 -13.71
C VAL A 169 53.23 11.64 -12.86
N GLU A 170 52.85 10.69 -12.02
CA GLU A 170 53.79 9.87 -11.23
C GLU A 170 54.74 9.09 -12.14
N GLN A 171 54.23 8.52 -13.23
CA GLN A 171 55.04 7.83 -14.23
C GLN A 171 56.02 8.77 -14.93
N GLN A 172 55.57 9.94 -15.38
CA GLN A 172 56.45 10.96 -15.98
C GLN A 172 57.55 11.40 -15.01
N LEU A 173 57.20 11.58 -13.73
CA LEU A 173 58.15 11.96 -12.69
C LEU A 173 59.17 10.86 -12.41
N ALA A 174 58.75 9.59 -12.39
CA ALA A 174 59.64 8.44 -12.27
C ALA A 174 60.59 8.33 -13.47
N GLN A 175 60.09 8.56 -14.69
CA GLN A 175 60.90 8.58 -15.90
C GLN A 175 61.97 9.68 -15.86
N LEU A 176 61.59 10.93 -15.55
CA LEU A 176 62.53 12.05 -15.43
C LEU A 176 63.60 11.80 -14.37
N ARG A 177 63.23 11.17 -13.24
CA ARG A 177 64.20 10.78 -12.20
C ARG A 177 65.21 9.75 -12.74
N CYS A 178 64.75 8.77 -13.50
CA CYS A 178 65.62 7.76 -14.13
C CYS A 178 66.57 8.42 -15.14
N GLU A 179 66.05 9.28 -16.02
CA GLU A 179 66.83 10.01 -17.01
C GLU A 179 67.89 10.93 -16.35
N MET A 180 67.52 11.61 -15.26
CA MET A 180 68.45 12.46 -14.51
C MET A 180 69.57 11.65 -13.84
N GLU A 181 69.26 10.48 -13.28
CA GLU A 181 70.28 9.58 -12.70
C GLU A 181 71.23 9.06 -13.79
N GLN A 182 70.69 8.68 -14.95
CA GLN A 182 71.50 8.28 -16.11
C GLN A 182 72.42 9.42 -16.56
N GLN A 183 71.89 10.63 -16.75
CA GLN A 183 72.70 11.80 -17.10
C GLN A 183 73.77 12.08 -16.06
N ASN A 184 73.45 11.98 -14.77
CA ASN A 184 74.43 12.15 -13.69
C ASN A 184 75.59 11.15 -13.81
N GLN A 185 75.29 9.89 -14.12
CA GLN A 185 76.28 8.86 -14.34
C GLN A 185 77.16 9.14 -15.58
N GLU A 186 76.55 9.56 -16.69
CA GLU A 186 77.28 9.97 -17.90
C GLU A 186 78.19 11.18 -17.63
N TYR A 187 77.71 12.18 -16.88
CA TYR A 187 78.51 13.34 -16.46
C TYR A 187 79.71 12.93 -15.59
N LYS A 188 79.55 11.99 -14.66
CA LYS A 188 80.66 11.47 -13.84
C LYS A 188 81.72 10.81 -14.72
N ILE A 189 81.32 9.96 -15.66
CA ILE A 189 82.25 9.30 -16.59
C ILE A 189 83.00 10.35 -17.43
N LEU A 190 82.29 11.37 -17.94
CA LEU A 190 82.92 12.44 -18.72
C LEU A 190 83.91 13.26 -17.88
N LEU A 191 83.58 13.52 -16.61
CA LEU A 191 84.48 14.19 -15.68
C LEU A 191 85.74 13.35 -15.41
N ASP A 192 85.61 12.04 -15.23
CA ASP A 192 86.76 11.13 -15.06
C ASP A 192 87.67 11.13 -16.30
N VAL A 193 87.09 11.12 -17.51
CA VAL A 193 87.87 11.24 -18.75
C VAL A 193 88.55 12.60 -18.85
N LYS A 194 87.84 13.69 -18.55
CA LYS A 194 88.40 15.05 -18.56
C LYS A 194 89.57 15.18 -17.59
N THR A 195 89.42 14.70 -16.36
CA THR A 195 90.51 14.76 -15.36
C THR A 195 91.72 13.93 -15.78
N ARG A 196 91.53 12.77 -16.42
CA ARG A 196 92.62 11.98 -17.01
C ARG A 196 93.32 12.72 -18.15
N LEU A 197 92.58 13.32 -19.07
CA LEU A 197 93.15 14.12 -20.16
C LEU A 197 93.90 15.36 -19.63
N GLU A 198 93.40 16.01 -18.60
CA GLU A 198 94.08 17.12 -17.94
C GLU A 198 95.42 16.69 -17.32
N GLN A 199 95.48 15.49 -16.73
CA GLN A 199 96.74 14.90 -16.26
C GLN A 199 97.70 14.61 -17.42
N GLU A 200 97.22 14.01 -18.51
CA GLU A 200 98.03 13.76 -19.71
C GLU A 200 98.58 15.08 -20.29
N ILE A 201 97.76 16.12 -20.46
CA ILE A 201 98.20 17.45 -20.90
C ILE A 201 99.23 18.04 -19.96
N ALA A 202 99.06 17.92 -18.63
CA ALA A 202 100.04 18.40 -17.67
C ALA A 202 101.39 17.64 -17.80
N THR A 203 101.36 16.33 -18.07
CA THR A 203 102.59 15.58 -18.35
C THR A 203 103.22 15.98 -19.68
N TYR A 204 102.43 16.18 -20.74
CA TYR A 204 102.93 16.66 -22.02
C TYR A 204 103.56 18.05 -21.89
N ARG A 205 102.91 19.00 -21.20
CA ARG A 205 103.49 20.32 -20.90
C ARG A 205 104.82 20.21 -20.16
N ARG A 206 104.92 19.35 -19.14
CA ARG A 206 106.17 19.09 -18.43
C ARG A 206 107.27 18.52 -19.33
N LEU A 207 106.92 17.65 -20.27
CA LEU A 207 107.90 17.08 -21.23
C LEU A 207 108.39 18.15 -22.22
N LEU A 208 107.49 18.99 -22.74
CA LEU A 208 107.87 20.11 -23.62
C LEU A 208 108.68 21.18 -22.87
N GLU A 209 108.26 21.57 -21.66
CA GLU A 209 109.02 22.48 -20.78
C GLU A 209 110.35 21.85 -20.33
N GLY A 210 110.42 20.53 -20.19
CA GLY A 210 111.64 19.78 -19.91
C GLY A 210 112.59 19.70 -21.10
N GLU A 211 112.10 19.89 -22.32
CA GLU A 211 112.92 20.04 -23.54
C GLU A 211 113.44 21.49 -23.66
N ASP A 212 112.69 22.48 -23.17
CA ASP A 212 113.16 23.88 -23.02
C ASP A 212 114.09 24.08 -21.79
N ALA A 213 114.08 23.16 -20.83
CA ALA A 213 114.96 23.20 -19.66
C ALA A 213 116.44 22.93 -19.97
N HIS A 214 116.79 22.66 -21.23
CA HIS A 214 118.18 22.67 -21.68
C HIS A 214 118.66 24.00 -22.26
N LEU A 215 117.82 25.06 -22.36
CA LEU A 215 118.28 26.36 -22.87
C LEU A 215 117.92 27.61 -22.07
N SER A 216 117.12 27.58 -21.01
CA SER A 216 116.99 28.79 -20.18
C SER A 216 116.54 28.52 -18.75
N SER A 217 117.54 28.28 -17.90
CA SER A 217 117.51 28.75 -16.52
C SER A 217 117.13 30.23 -16.47
N SER A 218 115.97 30.58 -15.89
CA SER A 218 115.89 31.67 -14.90
C SER A 218 114.45 31.91 -14.41
N GLN A 219 114.26 31.68 -13.11
CA GLN A 219 113.61 32.56 -12.14
C GLN A 219 112.12 32.96 -12.27
N PHE A 220 111.56 33.13 -11.06
CA PHE A 220 110.34 33.87 -10.68
C PHE A 220 109.01 33.14 -10.91
N SER A 221 107.95 33.32 -10.14
CA SER A 221 107.65 33.73 -8.76
C SER A 221 106.12 33.77 -8.69
N SER A 222 105.54 33.29 -7.59
CA SER A 222 104.31 33.83 -6.97
C SER A 222 103.05 34.06 -7.83
N GLY A 223 101.97 33.35 -7.51
CA GLY A 223 100.63 33.70 -8.02
C GLY A 223 99.50 32.99 -7.29
N SER A 224 99.22 33.44 -6.08
CA SER A 224 98.07 33.06 -5.24
C SER A 224 96.72 33.18 -5.96
N GLN A 225 95.82 32.20 -5.79
CA GLN A 225 94.38 32.46 -5.82
C GLN A 225 93.66 31.71 -4.70
N SER A 226 93.10 32.52 -3.80
CA SER A 226 92.27 32.18 -2.65
C SER A 226 90.97 31.51 -3.12
N SER A 227 90.74 30.29 -2.66
CA SER A 227 89.42 29.66 -2.62
C SER A 227 88.49 30.51 -1.75
N ARG A 228 87.34 30.91 -2.28
CA ARG A 228 86.22 31.47 -1.49
C ARG A 228 85.11 30.44 -1.50
N ASP A 229 84.95 29.76 -0.37
CA ASP A 229 83.86 28.84 -0.10
C ASP A 229 82.51 29.55 -0.10
N VAL A 230 81.54 28.88 -0.73
CA VAL A 230 80.14 29.29 -0.89
C VAL A 230 79.35 28.85 0.34
N THR A 231 78.58 29.76 0.95
CA THR A 231 77.49 29.39 1.88
C THR A 231 76.14 29.85 1.32
N SER A 232 75.55 28.98 0.48
CA SER A 232 74.16 29.11 0.04
C SER A 232 73.25 28.50 1.10
N SER A 233 72.53 29.35 1.83
CA SER A 233 71.56 28.91 2.84
C SER A 233 70.25 28.46 2.17
N ARG A 234 69.94 27.15 2.24
CA ARG A 234 68.62 26.62 1.84
C ARG A 234 67.59 26.89 2.94
N GLN A 235 66.47 27.52 2.58
CA GLN A 235 65.28 27.62 3.42
C GLN A 235 64.22 26.64 2.92
N ILE A 236 63.72 25.77 3.80
CA ILE A 236 62.60 24.88 3.51
C ILE A 236 61.35 25.50 4.13
N ARG A 237 60.35 25.81 3.30
CA ARG A 237 59.06 26.34 3.73
C ARG A 237 58.01 25.23 3.60
N THR A 238 57.55 24.70 4.72
CA THR A 238 56.48 23.70 4.75
C THR A 238 55.17 24.41 5.07
N LYS A 239 54.22 24.35 4.13
CA LYS A 239 52.86 24.90 4.30
C LYS A 239 51.90 23.75 4.50
N VAL A 240 51.33 23.62 5.71
CA VAL A 240 50.30 22.63 6.02
C VAL A 240 48.94 23.30 5.86
N MET A 241 48.03 22.66 5.12
CA MET A 241 46.68 23.17 4.86
C MET A 241 45.66 22.15 5.36
N ASP A 242 44.84 22.55 6.32
CA ASP A 242 43.71 21.75 6.78
C ASP A 242 42.47 22.11 5.95
N VAL A 243 41.97 21.12 5.19
CA VAL A 243 40.81 21.27 4.31
C VAL A 243 39.65 20.46 4.87
N HIS A 244 38.56 21.15 5.21
CA HIS A 244 37.27 20.55 5.53
C HIS A 244 36.28 21.04 4.47
N ASP A 245 35.60 20.10 3.81
CA ASP A 245 34.51 20.37 2.88
C ASP A 245 34.85 21.40 1.76
N GLY A 246 36.05 21.26 1.17
CA GLY A 246 36.50 22.10 0.06
C GLY A 246 36.84 23.56 0.39
N LYS A 247 36.82 23.96 1.68
CA LYS A 247 37.20 25.30 2.13
C LYS A 247 38.38 25.23 3.09
N VAL A 248 39.39 26.08 2.88
CA VAL A 248 40.60 26.15 3.74
C VAL A 248 40.22 26.87 5.04
N VAL A 249 40.21 26.15 6.16
CA VAL A 249 39.72 26.67 7.46
C VAL A 249 40.87 27.21 8.33
N SER A 250 42.11 26.79 8.10
CA SER A 250 43.28 27.30 8.82
C SER A 250 44.55 27.24 7.97
N THR A 251 45.43 28.23 8.09
CA THR A 251 46.76 28.26 7.46
C THR A 251 47.81 28.51 8.53
N HIS A 252 48.68 27.53 8.76
CA HIS A 252 49.83 27.67 9.67
C HIS A 252 51.14 27.56 8.88
N GLU A 253 52.01 28.57 9.01
CA GLU A 253 53.30 28.62 8.36
C GLU A 253 54.42 28.47 9.40
N GLN A 254 55.25 27.45 9.26
CA GLN A 254 56.40 27.23 10.14
C GLN A 254 57.69 27.31 9.33
N VAL A 255 58.55 28.28 9.67
CA VAL A 255 59.85 28.49 9.03
C VAL A 255 60.94 27.86 9.89
N LEU A 256 61.48 26.73 9.44
CA LEU A 256 62.65 26.09 10.07
C LEU A 256 63.91 26.55 9.35
N ARG A 257 64.72 27.36 10.03
CA ARG A 257 66.10 27.68 9.63
C ARG A 257 67.03 26.63 10.23
N THR A 258 67.45 25.65 9.44
CA THR A 258 68.65 24.87 9.76
C THR A 258 69.88 25.68 9.37
N LYS A 259 70.67 26.08 10.37
CA LYS A 259 72.04 26.53 10.14
C LYS A 259 72.88 25.27 9.92
N ASN A 260 73.53 25.18 8.76
CA ASN A 260 74.71 24.32 8.60
C ASN A 260 75.90 24.98 9.31
#